data_AF-A0A354IDP6-F1
#
_entry.id   AF-A0A354IDP6-F1
#
_cell.length_a   1.000
_cell.length_b   1.000
_cell.length_c   1.000
_cell.angle_alpha   90.00
_cell.angle_beta   90.00
_cell.angle_gamma   90.00
#
_symmetry.space_group_name_H-M   'P 1'
#
loop_
_entity.id
_entity.type
_entity.pdbx_description
1 polymer ?
#
loop_
_entity_poly.entity_id
_entity_poly.type
_entity_poly.pdbx_seq_one_letter_code
_entity_poly.pdbx_strand_id
1 'polypeptide(L)' 'WHMGGFDEAARGGSFAIAHAYEQYPLAVKLHLSDLEATYLCERRETEEETI' A
#
# COMPACT_ATOMS: atom_id res chain seq x y z
N TRP A 1 14.19 2.46 0.08
CA TRP A 1 13.97 1.47 -0.98
C TRP A 1 14.11 2.16 -2.34
N HIS A 2 15.14 1.83 -3.10
CA HIS A 2 15.32 2.32 -4.47
C HIS A 2 14.82 1.24 -5.43
N MET A 3 13.52 1.19 -5.69
CA MET A 3 13.02 0.52 -6.92
C MET A 3 13.29 1.51 -8.07
N GLY A 4 14.53 1.53 -8.55
CA GLY A 4 14.96 2.39 -9.66
C GLY A 4 14.28 1.98 -10.98
N GLY A 5 14.29 2.86 -11.97
CA GLY A 5 13.58 2.72 -13.26
C GLY A 5 13.94 1.52 -14.15
N PHE A 6 14.67 0.53 -13.64
CA PHE A 6 14.87 -0.81 -14.22
C PHE A 6 13.92 -1.86 -13.62
N ASP A 7 13.10 -1.51 -12.63
CA ASP A 7 12.06 -2.40 -12.12
C ASP A 7 10.99 -2.64 -13.19
N GLU A 8 10.80 -3.90 -13.59
CA GLU A 8 9.73 -4.30 -14.51
C GLU A 8 8.35 -3.89 -13.97
N ALA A 9 8.19 -3.72 -12.65
CA ALA A 9 6.97 -3.15 -12.07
C ALA A 9 6.78 -1.68 -12.45
N ALA A 10 7.85 -0.88 -12.48
CA ALA A 10 7.80 0.52 -12.91
C ALA A 10 7.46 0.69 -14.40
N ARG A 11 7.73 -0.34 -15.22
CA ARG A 11 7.34 -0.41 -16.64
C ARG A 11 5.96 -1.02 -16.87
N GLY A 12 5.24 -1.39 -15.80
CA GLY A 12 3.91 -2.02 -15.85
C GLY A 12 3.91 -3.48 -16.29
N GLY A 13 5.08 -4.14 -16.33
CA GLY A 13 5.24 -5.54 -16.75
C GLY A 13 5.21 -6.55 -15.60
N SER A 14 5.43 -6.12 -14.35
CA SER A 14 5.45 -7.01 -13.20
C SER A 14 4.07 -7.12 -12.53
N PHE A 15 3.45 -8.30 -12.67
CA PHE A 15 2.21 -8.68 -11.98
C PHE A 15 2.48 -9.52 -10.72
N ALA A 16 3.73 -9.57 -10.24
CA ALA A 16 4.13 -10.43 -9.12
C ALA A 16 3.30 -10.17 -7.85
N ILE A 17 3.00 -8.90 -7.56
CA ILE A 17 2.14 -8.52 -6.42
C ILE A 17 0.69 -8.95 -6.64
N ALA A 18 0.14 -8.73 -7.83
CA ALA A 18 -1.22 -9.15 -8.15
C ALA A 18 -1.37 -10.67 -7.99
N HIS A 19 -0.40 -11.44 -8.49
CA HIS A 19 -0.40 -12.89 -8.35
C HIS A 19 -0.22 -13.35 -6.89
N ALA A 20 0.63 -12.67 -6.11
CA ALA A 20 0.75 -12.95 -4.68
C ALA A 20 -0.58 -12.70 -3.95
N TYR A 21 -1.31 -11.64 -4.29
CA TYR A 21 -2.62 -11.34 -3.73
C TYR A 21 -3.71 -12.34 -4.13
N GLU A 22 -3.65 -12.91 -5.34
CA GLU A 22 -4.53 -14.04 -5.71
C GLU A 22 -4.28 -15.26 -4.83
N GLN A 23 -3.03 -15.59 -4.54
CA GLN A 23 -2.68 -16.76 -3.74
C GLN A 23 -2.89 -16.58 -2.24
N TYR A 24 -2.76 -15.35 -1.74
CA TYR A 24 -2.81 -15.04 -0.31
C TYR A 24 -3.88 -13.97 -0.01
N PRO A 25 -5.17 -14.35 0.10
CA PRO A 25 -6.25 -13.39 0.38
C PRO A 25 -6.10 -12.63 1.70
N LEU A 26 -5.39 -13.20 2.68
CA LEU A 26 -5.06 -12.51 3.93
C LEU A 26 -4.11 -11.33 3.72
N ALA A 27 -3.19 -11.42 2.76
CA ALA A 27 -2.28 -10.33 2.42
C ALA A 27 -3.03 -9.12 1.85
N VAL A 28 -4.07 -9.36 1.05
CA VAL A 28 -4.95 -8.30 0.54
C VAL A 28 -5.67 -7.57 1.67
N LYS A 29 -6.28 -8.34 2.59
CA LYS A 29 -7.00 -7.76 3.74
C LYS A 29 -6.07 -6.96 4.64
N LEU A 30 -4.89 -7.50 4.93
CA LEU A 30 -3.86 -6.81 5.70
C LEU A 30 -3.45 -5.50 5.04
N HIS A 31 -3.19 -5.51 3.73
CA HIS A 31 -2.80 -4.33 2.98
C HIS A 31 -3.87 -3.23 3.02
N LEU A 32 -5.15 -3.59 2.86
CA LEU A 32 -6.25 -2.63 2.95
C LEU A 32 -6.40 -2.05 4.36
N SER A 33 -6.31 -2.87 5.40
CA SER A 33 -6.38 -2.41 6.79
C SER A 33 -5.23 -1.48 7.16
N ASP A 34 -4.03 -1.72 6.64
CA ASP A 34 -2.86 -0.87 6.84
C ASP A 34 -3.05 0.53 6.22
N LEU A 35 -3.60 0.59 5.00
CA LEU A 35 -3.95 1.85 4.34
C LEU A 35 -5.05 2.61 5.09
N GLU A 36 -6.09 1.91 5.56
CA GLU A 36 -7.17 2.52 6.33
C GLU A 36 -6.65 3.08 7.67
N ALA A 37 -5.80 2.33 8.38
CA ALA A 37 -5.20 2.78 9.62
C ALA A 37 -4.36 4.04 9.41
N THR A 38 -3.56 4.08 8.35
CA THR A 38 -2.76 5.26 7.98
C THR A 38 -3.64 6.47 7.74
N TYR A 39 -4.68 6.34 6.90
CA TYR A 39 -5.64 7.42 6.65
C TYR A 39 -6.32 7.94 7.93
N LEU A 40 -6.71 7.03 8.83
CA LEU A 40 -7.35 7.41 10.09
C LEU A 40 -6.38 8.12 11.04
N CYS A 41 -5.11 7.71 11.08
CA CYS A 41 -4.08 8.38 11.87
C CYS A 41 -3.79 9.78 11.33
N GLU A 42 -3.50 9.91 10.03
CA GLU A 42 -3.21 11.21 9.39
C GLU A 42 -4.38 12.20 9.55
N ARG A 43 -5.63 11.71 9.42
CA ARG A 43 -6.82 12.54 9.63
C ARG A 43 -6.94 13.02 11.08
N ARG A 44 -6.64 12.16 12.06
CA ARG A 44 -6.64 12.57 13.49
C ARG A 44 -5.56 13.60 13.79
N GLU A 45 -4.35 13.40 13.27
CA GLU A 45 -3.25 14.36 13.42
C GLU A 45 -3.62 15.73 12.83
N THR A 46 -4.26 15.74 11.65
CA THR A 46 -4.76 16.98 11.03
C THR A 46 -5.82 17.65 11.89
N GLU A 47 -6.78 16.90 12.46
CA GLU A 47 -7.82 17.41 13.34
C GLU A 47 -7.24 18.02 14.64
N GLU A 48 -6.19 17.42 15.20
CA GLU A 48 -5.48 17.91 16.39
C GLU A 48 -4.67 19.19 16.13
N GLU A 49 -4.06 19.34 14.96
CA GLU A 49 -3.34 20.57 14.58
C GLU A 49 -4.26 21.78 14.33
N THR A 50 -5.55 21.54 14.09
CA THR A 50 -6.52 22.61 13.78
C THR A 50 -7.22 23.18 15.03
N ILE A 51 -6.94 22.65 16.23
CA ILE A 51 -7.52 23.05 17.53
C ILE A 51 -6.52 23.92 18.31
#